data_AF-A0A957KUP0-F1
#
_entry.id   AF-A0A957KUP0-F1
#
_cell.length_a   1.000
_cell.length_b   1.000
_cell.length_c   1.000
_cell.angle_alpha   90.00
_cell.angle_beta   90.00
_cell.angle_gamma   90.00
#
_symmetry.space_group_name_H-M   'P 1'
#
loop_
_entity.id
_entity.type
_entity.pdbx_description
1 polymer ?
#
loop_
_entity_poly.entity_id
_entity_poly.type
_entity_poly.pdbx_seq_one_letter_code
_entity_poly.pdbx_strand_id
1 'polypeptide(L)'
;RMNQLSWYHTVDLGDGLRTPGAYDHNPYLGAYGLPKDLTGCTALDIGAASGYFTFELEGRGAQVTSTELPQWKAHDFGPQYASEMTDDGAQQYLHDPYAFAHEARGSHARRKMINIYDINPDTVGRFDLVFCGSVLLHLTDPARALMRIQSVTQQVAVIATVVYPLATPEPLARYMGEPGGFTWWYPNRAAFEAMVRSAGFAGWEWFSEFRLDYADGQPGPYHGVIRAWNTPQRPALLDDSDQPPTNLVKEKVTLSAGGAGWLDPYKEKVRGLLGR
;
A
#
# COMPACT_ATOMS: atom_id res chain seq x y z
N ARG A 1 -7.25 -4.39 -26.21
CA ARG A 1 -7.46 -3.42 -25.11
C ARG A 1 -6.49 -3.66 -23.94
N MET A 2 -6.46 -4.83 -23.28
CA MET A 2 -5.52 -5.11 -22.16
C MET A 2 -4.05 -4.73 -22.45
N ASN A 3 -3.50 -5.15 -23.60
CA ASN A 3 -2.11 -4.87 -23.99
C ASN A 3 -1.83 -3.41 -24.41
N GLN A 4 -2.85 -2.54 -24.43
CA GLN A 4 -2.72 -1.12 -24.75
C GLN A 4 -2.69 -0.27 -23.47
N LEU A 5 -2.94 -0.87 -22.31
CA LEU A 5 -2.93 -0.21 -21.01
C LEU A 5 -1.60 -0.48 -20.30
N SER A 6 -1.14 0.50 -19.52
CA SER A 6 -0.02 0.33 -18.59
C SER A 6 -0.57 -0.12 -17.23
N TRP A 7 -0.04 -1.22 -16.70
CA TRP A 7 -0.60 -1.88 -15.51
C TRP A 7 0.32 -1.71 -14.30
N TYR A 8 -0.25 -1.30 -13.16
CA TYR A 8 0.47 -1.26 -11.89
C TYR A 8 0.53 -2.66 -11.27
N HIS A 9 -0.62 -3.34 -11.15
CA HIS A 9 -0.70 -4.69 -10.62
C HIS A 9 -0.87 -5.75 -11.71
N THR A 10 -0.27 -6.92 -11.49
CA THR A 10 -0.64 -8.18 -12.16
C THR A 10 -1.92 -8.69 -11.51
N VAL A 11 -3.03 -8.56 -12.23
CA VAL A 11 -4.38 -8.93 -11.79
C VAL A 11 -4.81 -10.19 -12.54
N ASP A 12 -5.34 -11.17 -11.80
CA ASP A 12 -6.05 -12.31 -12.39
C ASP A 12 -7.42 -11.86 -12.91
N LEU A 13 -7.71 -12.06 -14.19
CA LEU A 13 -8.95 -11.66 -14.83
C LEU A 13 -9.94 -12.82 -15.00
N GLY A 14 -9.60 -14.02 -14.52
CA GLY A 14 -10.34 -15.26 -14.80
C GLY A 14 -9.83 -15.98 -16.05
N ASP A 15 -10.24 -17.23 -16.23
CA ASP A 15 -9.94 -18.07 -17.40
C ASP A 15 -8.44 -18.18 -17.75
N GLY A 16 -7.57 -18.06 -16.74
CA GLY A 16 -6.12 -18.12 -16.90
C GLY A 16 -5.49 -16.84 -17.46
N LEU A 17 -6.25 -15.77 -17.63
CA LEU A 17 -5.74 -14.48 -18.09
C LEU A 17 -5.21 -13.64 -16.92
N ARG A 18 -3.99 -13.11 -17.07
CA ARG A 18 -3.36 -12.20 -16.10
C ARG A 18 -2.84 -10.96 -16.81
N THR A 19 -2.98 -9.81 -16.17
CA THR A 19 -2.47 -8.54 -16.72
C THR A 19 -0.95 -8.42 -16.55
N PRO A 20 -0.24 -7.75 -17.46
CA PRO A 20 1.22 -7.60 -17.39
C PRO A 20 1.63 -6.42 -16.49
N GLY A 21 1.31 -6.49 -15.19
CA GLY A 21 1.61 -5.41 -14.25
C GLY A 21 3.04 -5.37 -13.75
N ALA A 22 3.50 -4.19 -13.34
CA ALA A 22 4.83 -3.99 -12.76
C ALA A 22 5.02 -4.74 -11.42
N TYR A 23 3.95 -4.89 -10.64
CA TYR A 23 3.95 -5.61 -9.36
C TYR A 23 3.07 -6.85 -9.41
N ASP A 24 3.66 -8.03 -9.17
CA ASP A 24 2.92 -9.25 -8.90
C ASP A 24 2.87 -9.51 -7.38
N HIS A 25 1.71 -9.28 -6.79
CA HIS A 25 1.50 -9.47 -5.35
C HIS A 25 1.16 -10.93 -4.97
N ASN A 26 0.84 -11.80 -5.93
CA ASN A 26 0.42 -13.17 -5.63
C ASN A 26 1.41 -13.96 -4.76
N PRO A 27 2.74 -13.90 -5.00
CA PRO A 27 3.71 -14.57 -4.15
C PRO A 27 3.77 -14.04 -2.70
N TYR A 28 3.27 -12.82 -2.49
CA TYR A 28 3.38 -12.08 -1.23
C TYR A 28 2.04 -11.90 -0.51
N LEU A 29 0.92 -12.33 -1.10
CA LEU A 29 -0.43 -12.10 -0.59
C LEU A 29 -0.59 -12.53 0.88
N GLY A 30 0.00 -13.67 1.26
CA GLY A 30 0.00 -14.15 2.64
C GLY A 30 0.75 -13.25 3.63
N ALA A 31 1.68 -12.41 3.16
CA ALA A 31 2.43 -11.47 3.99
C ALA A 31 1.59 -10.24 4.38
N TYR A 32 0.48 -9.95 3.71
CA TYR A 32 -0.37 -8.81 4.07
C TYR A 32 -1.26 -9.08 5.29
N GLY A 33 -1.51 -10.35 5.65
CA GLY A 33 -2.29 -10.69 6.84
C GLY A 33 -3.76 -10.28 6.77
N LEU A 34 -4.32 -10.24 5.55
CA LEU A 34 -5.75 -10.03 5.32
C LEU A 34 -6.55 -11.20 5.94
N PRO A 35 -7.70 -10.93 6.61
CA PRO A 35 -8.59 -11.99 7.08
C PRO A 35 -8.98 -12.96 5.95
N LYS A 36 -9.10 -14.24 6.29
CA LYS A 36 -9.43 -15.29 5.31
C LYS A 36 -10.87 -15.22 4.83
N ASP A 37 -11.78 -14.80 5.71
CA ASP A 37 -13.21 -14.65 5.44
C ASP A 37 -13.66 -13.25 5.86
N LEU A 38 -14.28 -12.55 4.92
CA LEU A 38 -14.85 -11.21 5.09
C LEU A 38 -16.35 -11.22 4.76
N THR A 39 -17.00 -12.38 4.75
CA THR A 39 -18.43 -12.52 4.50
C THR A 39 -19.22 -11.64 5.46
N GLY A 40 -20.06 -10.78 4.90
CA GLY A 40 -20.89 -9.84 5.66
C GLY A 40 -20.14 -8.61 6.19
N CYS A 41 -18.83 -8.50 5.94
CA CYS A 41 -18.03 -7.33 6.31
C CYS A 41 -18.04 -6.27 5.21
N THR A 42 -17.83 -5.02 5.61
CA THR A 42 -17.53 -3.91 4.71
C THR A 42 -16.02 -3.65 4.68
N ALA A 43 -15.46 -3.43 3.49
CA ALA A 43 -14.04 -3.17 3.31
C ALA A 43 -13.77 -1.89 2.50
N LEU A 44 -12.77 -1.11 2.92
CA LEU A 44 -12.24 0.03 2.17
C LEU A 44 -10.85 -0.30 1.63
N ASP A 45 -10.66 -0.24 0.32
CA ASP A 45 -9.35 -0.31 -0.34
C ASP A 45 -8.86 1.10 -0.68
N ILE A 46 -7.76 1.55 -0.09
CA ILE A 46 -7.21 2.90 -0.26
C ILE A 46 -6.07 2.90 -1.27
N GLY A 47 -6.22 3.68 -2.35
CA GLY A 47 -5.25 3.76 -3.43
C GLY A 47 -5.25 2.49 -4.28
N ALA A 48 -6.42 2.13 -4.81
CA ALA A 48 -6.64 0.82 -5.41
C ALA A 48 -5.82 0.57 -6.69
N ALA A 49 -5.30 1.62 -7.35
CA ALA A 49 -4.54 1.53 -8.60
C ALA A 49 -5.25 0.61 -9.61
N SER A 50 -4.63 -0.50 -10.04
CA SER A 50 -5.25 -1.47 -10.96
C SER A 50 -6.30 -2.41 -10.34
N GLY A 51 -6.53 -2.35 -9.03
CA GLY A 51 -7.63 -3.05 -8.34
C GLY A 51 -7.30 -4.41 -7.72
N TYR A 52 -6.03 -4.86 -7.70
CA TYR A 52 -5.65 -6.18 -7.16
C TYR A 52 -6.25 -6.45 -5.78
N PHE A 53 -5.98 -5.59 -4.79
CA PHE A 53 -6.47 -5.80 -3.43
C PHE A 53 -7.99 -5.62 -3.30
N THR A 54 -8.60 -4.73 -4.09
CA THR A 54 -10.06 -4.64 -4.21
C THR A 54 -10.66 -6.01 -4.51
N PHE A 55 -10.15 -6.69 -5.55
CA PHE A 55 -10.70 -7.97 -5.98
C PHE A 55 -10.37 -9.12 -5.03
N GLU A 56 -9.22 -9.05 -4.36
CA GLU A 56 -8.87 -9.97 -3.27
C GLU A 56 -9.85 -9.84 -2.09
N LEU A 57 -10.17 -8.62 -1.68
CA LEU A 57 -11.14 -8.37 -0.60
C LEU A 57 -12.56 -8.83 -0.98
N GLU A 58 -12.99 -8.56 -2.21
CA GLU A 58 -14.28 -9.00 -2.73
C GLU A 58 -14.36 -10.54 -2.81
N GLY A 59 -13.29 -11.19 -3.27
CA GLY A 59 -13.18 -12.65 -3.32
C GLY A 59 -13.24 -13.34 -1.96
N ARG A 60 -12.97 -12.60 -0.88
CA ARG A 60 -13.14 -13.05 0.52
C ARG A 60 -14.54 -12.79 1.07
N GLY A 61 -15.46 -12.25 0.26
CA GLY A 61 -16.86 -12.02 0.62
C GLY A 61 -17.17 -10.60 1.14
N ALA A 62 -16.21 -9.68 1.10
CA ALA A 62 -16.43 -8.31 1.56
C ALA A 62 -17.30 -7.50 0.60
N GLN A 63 -18.09 -6.57 1.14
CA GLN A 63 -18.65 -5.46 0.38
C GLN A 63 -17.60 -4.34 0.27
N VAL A 64 -16.97 -4.21 -0.90
CA VAL A 64 -15.80 -3.35 -1.09
C VAL A 64 -16.16 -1.96 -1.61
N THR A 65 -15.56 -0.94 -0.99
CA THR A 65 -15.39 0.39 -1.59
C THR A 65 -13.92 0.63 -1.85
N SER A 66 -13.55 0.96 -3.07
CA SER A 66 -12.19 1.31 -3.48
C SER A 66 -12.08 2.82 -3.64
N THR A 67 -10.95 3.39 -3.23
CA THR A 67 -10.65 4.81 -3.45
C THR A 67 -9.42 4.99 -4.33
N GLU A 68 -9.44 6.06 -5.13
CA GLU A 68 -8.30 6.49 -5.94
C GLU A 68 -8.34 8.02 -6.07
N LEU A 69 -7.19 8.63 -6.35
CA LEU A 69 -7.11 10.07 -6.64
C LEU A 69 -7.96 10.44 -7.86
N PRO A 70 -8.61 11.62 -7.88
CA PRO A 70 -9.43 12.04 -9.02
C PRO A 70 -8.62 12.37 -10.28
N GLN A 71 -7.35 12.75 -10.11
CA GLN A 71 -6.45 13.12 -11.19
C GLN A 71 -5.00 12.84 -10.80
N TRP A 72 -4.14 12.61 -11.80
CA TRP A 72 -2.71 12.36 -11.57
C TRP A 72 -2.03 13.45 -10.73
N LYS A 73 -2.33 14.72 -10.99
CA LYS A 73 -1.74 15.87 -10.29
C LYS A 73 -2.20 16.03 -8.83
N ALA A 74 -3.13 15.21 -8.35
CA ALA A 74 -3.57 15.22 -6.95
C ALA A 74 -2.66 14.38 -6.02
N HIS A 75 -1.65 13.69 -6.57
CA HIS A 75 -0.56 13.16 -5.76
C HIS A 75 0.24 14.29 -5.11
N ASP A 76 0.89 13.98 -3.99
CA ASP A 76 1.79 14.89 -3.30
C ASP A 76 3.13 14.99 -4.03
N PHE A 77 3.13 15.53 -5.24
CA PHE A 77 4.35 15.73 -6.02
C PHE A 77 5.16 16.93 -5.52
N GLY A 78 6.48 16.80 -5.56
CA GLY A 78 7.37 17.93 -5.34
C GLY A 78 7.27 18.96 -6.49
N PRO A 79 7.64 20.23 -6.26
CA PRO A 79 7.51 21.29 -7.27
C PRO A 79 8.30 21.06 -8.57
N GLN A 80 9.28 20.14 -8.54
CA GLN A 80 10.12 19.79 -9.68
C GLN A 80 9.71 18.47 -10.33
N TYR A 81 8.61 17.86 -9.89
CA TYR A 81 8.09 16.66 -10.54
C TYR A 81 7.72 16.96 -11.98
N ALA A 82 8.27 16.17 -12.89
CA ALA A 82 7.87 16.13 -14.29
C ALA A 82 7.56 14.67 -14.62
N SER A 83 6.33 14.40 -15.04
CA SER A 83 5.98 13.08 -15.57
C SER A 83 6.57 12.93 -16.97
N GLU A 84 7.08 11.75 -17.28
CA GLU A 84 7.42 11.36 -18.65
C GLU A 84 6.17 11.08 -19.50
N MET A 85 5.02 10.88 -18.83
CA MET A 85 3.73 10.67 -19.47
C MET A 85 3.08 12.00 -19.82
N THR A 86 2.31 12.02 -20.91
CA THR A 86 1.37 13.11 -21.17
C THR A 86 0.30 13.14 -20.09
N ASP A 87 -0.35 14.30 -19.88
CA ASP A 87 -1.45 14.42 -18.91
C ASP A 87 -2.55 13.36 -19.17
N ASP A 88 -2.94 13.14 -20.43
CA ASP A 88 -3.91 12.11 -20.82
C ASP A 88 -3.40 10.69 -20.53
N GLY A 89 -2.12 10.42 -20.82
CA GLY A 89 -1.52 9.10 -20.55
C GLY A 89 -1.46 8.78 -19.06
N ALA A 90 -1.12 9.77 -18.23
CA ALA A 90 -1.10 9.61 -16.78
C ALA A 90 -2.51 9.41 -16.21
N GLN A 91 -3.51 10.11 -16.76
CA GLN A 91 -4.90 9.93 -16.38
C GLN A 91 -5.43 8.55 -16.78
N GLN A 92 -5.09 8.06 -17.97
CA GLN A 92 -5.42 6.70 -18.41
C GLN A 92 -4.77 5.65 -17.50
N TYR A 93 -3.48 5.82 -17.18
CA TYR A 93 -2.76 4.93 -16.27
C TYR A 93 -3.42 4.82 -14.89
N LEU A 94 -3.90 5.94 -14.35
CA LEU A 94 -4.54 6.00 -13.04
C LEU A 94 -5.92 5.31 -12.99
N HIS A 95 -6.66 5.27 -14.10
CA HIS A 95 -8.08 4.88 -14.08
C HIS A 95 -8.47 3.70 -14.96
N ASP A 96 -7.92 3.59 -16.16
CA ASP A 96 -8.36 2.63 -17.15
C ASP A 96 -8.03 1.17 -16.79
N PRO A 97 -6.86 0.85 -16.20
CA PRO A 97 -6.55 -0.51 -15.74
C PRO A 97 -7.59 -1.04 -14.74
N TYR A 98 -7.97 -0.22 -13.75
CA TYR A 98 -9.00 -0.61 -12.78
C TYR A 98 -10.33 -0.86 -13.48
N ALA A 99 -10.78 0.07 -14.33
CA ALA A 99 -12.07 -0.04 -15.00
C ALA A 99 -12.15 -1.29 -15.87
N PHE A 100 -11.06 -1.59 -16.59
CA PHE A 100 -10.95 -2.81 -17.39
C PHE A 100 -11.02 -4.08 -16.53
N ALA A 101 -10.24 -4.16 -15.46
CA ALA A 101 -10.20 -5.35 -14.60
C ALA A 101 -11.51 -5.53 -13.82
N HIS A 102 -12.14 -4.44 -13.40
CA HIS A 102 -13.44 -4.43 -12.72
C HIS A 102 -14.54 -5.02 -13.60
N GLU A 103 -14.62 -4.57 -14.86
CA GLU A 103 -15.54 -5.12 -15.87
C GLU A 103 -15.25 -6.60 -16.16
N ALA A 104 -13.98 -6.94 -16.43
CA ALA A 104 -13.57 -8.29 -16.77
C ALA A 104 -13.87 -9.31 -15.66
N ARG A 105 -13.74 -8.90 -14.40
CA ARG A 105 -14.03 -9.75 -13.24
C ARG A 105 -15.51 -9.75 -12.82
N GLY A 106 -16.35 -8.93 -13.45
CA GLY A 106 -17.74 -8.75 -13.02
C GLY A 106 -17.86 -8.22 -11.59
N SER A 107 -16.90 -7.40 -11.16
CA SER A 107 -16.79 -6.94 -9.77
C SER A 107 -17.97 -6.05 -9.37
N HIS A 108 -18.38 -6.16 -8.11
CA HIS A 108 -19.41 -5.31 -7.51
C HIS A 108 -18.86 -4.19 -6.62
N ALA A 109 -17.53 -4.11 -6.48
CA ALA A 109 -16.86 -3.05 -5.74
C ALA A 109 -17.29 -1.65 -6.22
N ARG A 110 -17.52 -0.75 -5.27
CA ARG A 110 -17.85 0.65 -5.54
C ARG A 110 -16.56 1.45 -5.59
N ARG A 111 -16.38 2.31 -6.60
CA ARG A 111 -15.20 3.17 -6.71
C ARG A 111 -15.52 4.62 -6.34
N LYS A 112 -14.67 5.25 -5.54
CA LYS A 112 -14.79 6.67 -5.16
C LYS A 112 -13.50 7.45 -5.42
N MET A 113 -13.60 8.53 -6.19
CA MET A 113 -12.46 9.41 -6.45
C MET A 113 -12.30 10.40 -5.30
N ILE A 114 -11.23 10.25 -4.51
CA ILE A 114 -10.97 11.06 -3.30
C ILE A 114 -9.49 10.99 -2.92
N ASN A 115 -8.94 12.10 -2.43
CA ASN A 115 -7.61 12.11 -1.83
C ASN A 115 -7.68 11.56 -0.39
N ILE A 116 -6.67 10.78 0.02
CA ILE A 116 -6.59 10.18 1.35
C ILE A 116 -6.75 11.21 2.49
N TYR A 117 -6.32 12.45 2.29
CA TYR A 117 -6.47 13.52 3.28
C TYR A 117 -7.91 13.97 3.53
N ASP A 118 -8.80 13.68 2.58
CA ASP A 118 -10.23 14.01 2.63
C ASP A 118 -11.09 12.82 3.09
N ILE A 119 -10.49 11.64 3.26
CA ILE A 119 -11.17 10.46 3.82
C ILE A 119 -11.56 10.75 5.29
N ASN A 120 -12.84 10.60 5.58
CA ASN A 120 -13.43 10.69 6.91
C ASN A 120 -14.82 10.01 6.91
N PRO A 121 -15.46 9.82 8.07
CA PRO A 121 -16.76 9.14 8.16
C PRO A 121 -17.87 9.76 7.32
N ASP A 122 -17.89 11.09 7.16
CA ASP A 122 -18.92 11.77 6.38
C ASP A 122 -18.67 11.65 4.87
N THR A 123 -17.41 11.51 4.46
CA THR A 123 -17.07 11.36 3.05
C THR A 123 -17.19 9.92 2.61
N VAL A 124 -16.69 8.93 3.33
CA VAL A 124 -16.66 7.53 2.85
C VAL A 124 -17.47 6.55 3.71
N GLY A 125 -17.97 6.95 4.87
CA GLY A 125 -18.53 6.03 5.85
C GLY A 125 -17.46 5.41 6.74
N ARG A 126 -17.80 4.28 7.38
CA ARG A 126 -16.91 3.49 8.23
C ARG A 126 -16.97 2.03 7.80
N PHE A 127 -15.87 1.32 7.96
CA PHE A 127 -15.68 -0.02 7.42
C PHE A 127 -15.14 -0.98 8.47
N ASP A 128 -15.60 -2.23 8.44
CA ASP A 128 -15.05 -3.30 9.29
C ASP A 128 -13.55 -3.46 9.07
N LEU A 129 -13.14 -3.49 7.80
CA LEU A 129 -11.74 -3.56 7.38
C LEU A 129 -11.35 -2.35 6.52
N VAL A 130 -10.20 -1.75 6.81
CA VAL A 130 -9.57 -0.74 5.94
C VAL A 130 -8.20 -1.25 5.50
N PHE A 131 -7.98 -1.33 4.20
CA PHE A 131 -6.69 -1.71 3.62
C PHE A 131 -6.01 -0.49 3.01
N CYS A 132 -4.73 -0.30 3.32
CA CYS A 132 -3.88 0.72 2.73
C CYS A 132 -2.54 0.07 2.34
N GLY A 133 -2.43 -0.35 1.09
CA GLY A 133 -1.25 -1.03 0.55
C GLY A 133 -0.34 -0.08 -0.21
N SER A 134 0.76 0.36 0.42
CA SER A 134 1.82 1.15 -0.20
C SER A 134 1.36 2.50 -0.76
N VAL A 135 0.50 3.21 -0.03
CA VAL A 135 0.17 4.63 -0.31
C VAL A 135 1.05 5.57 0.51
N LEU A 136 1.35 5.25 1.76
CA LEU A 136 1.97 6.18 2.72
C LEU A 136 3.33 6.76 2.29
N LEU A 137 4.13 6.02 1.52
CA LEU A 137 5.43 6.49 1.02
C LEU A 137 5.30 7.66 0.03
N HIS A 138 4.16 7.78 -0.64
CA HIS A 138 3.88 8.82 -1.63
C HIS A 138 3.34 10.10 -1.01
N LEU A 139 3.18 10.15 0.31
CA LEU A 139 2.53 11.24 1.02
C LEU A 139 3.56 12.15 1.70
N THR A 140 3.37 13.46 1.60
CA THR A 140 4.17 14.43 2.37
C THR A 140 3.88 14.32 3.86
N ASP A 141 2.63 14.03 4.22
CA ASP A 141 2.16 13.85 5.59
C ASP A 141 1.52 12.46 5.81
N PRO A 142 2.33 11.40 6.03
CA PRO A 142 1.80 10.06 6.28
C PRO A 142 1.09 9.94 7.65
N ALA A 143 1.42 10.81 8.62
CA ALA A 143 0.79 10.79 9.93
C ALA A 143 -0.68 11.21 9.87
N ARG A 144 -0.99 12.29 9.13
CA ARG A 144 -2.37 12.73 8.90
C ARG A 144 -3.18 11.68 8.13
N ALA A 145 -2.57 11.02 7.16
CA ALA A 145 -3.22 9.93 6.43
C ALA A 145 -3.60 8.77 7.35
N LEU A 146 -2.71 8.38 8.27
CA LEU A 146 -3.02 7.36 9.28
C LEU A 146 -4.17 7.79 10.20
N MET A 147 -4.27 9.07 10.58
CA MET A 147 -5.43 9.58 11.32
C MET A 147 -6.73 9.46 10.51
N ARG A 148 -6.68 9.66 9.18
CA ARG A 148 -7.85 9.44 8.31
C ARG A 148 -8.24 7.98 8.24
N ILE A 149 -7.27 7.08 8.05
CA ILE A 149 -7.48 5.63 8.06
C ILE A 149 -8.12 5.20 9.39
N GLN A 150 -7.52 5.61 10.51
CA GLN A 150 -8.04 5.36 11.85
C GLN A 150 -9.49 5.83 12.00
N SER A 151 -9.82 7.01 11.50
CA SER A 151 -11.15 7.60 11.65
C SER A 151 -12.26 6.82 10.96
N VAL A 152 -11.95 6.02 9.93
CA VAL A 152 -12.93 5.23 9.15
C VAL A 152 -12.87 3.73 9.43
N THR A 153 -11.87 3.25 10.19
CA THR A 153 -11.80 1.86 10.66
C THR A 153 -12.80 1.61 11.80
N GLN A 154 -13.60 0.55 11.70
CA GLN A 154 -14.42 0.04 12.80
C GLN A 154 -13.70 -1.05 13.57
N GLN A 155 -13.21 -2.09 12.87
CA GLN A 155 -12.52 -3.21 13.51
C GLN A 155 -11.03 -3.13 13.23
N VAL A 156 -10.59 -3.34 11.99
CA VAL A 156 -9.17 -3.49 11.66
C VAL A 156 -8.73 -2.63 10.47
N ALA A 157 -7.53 -2.07 10.56
CA ALA A 157 -6.77 -1.52 9.47
C ALA A 157 -5.58 -2.42 9.17
N VAL A 158 -5.42 -2.85 7.92
CA VAL A 158 -4.23 -3.54 7.43
C VAL A 158 -3.44 -2.53 6.60
N ILE A 159 -2.26 -2.17 7.10
CA ILE A 159 -1.47 -1.06 6.56
C ILE A 159 -0.10 -1.60 6.18
N ALA A 160 0.20 -1.56 4.88
CA ALA A 160 1.51 -1.92 4.34
C ALA A 160 2.18 -0.69 3.75
N THR A 161 3.48 -0.53 3.97
CA THR A 161 4.26 0.51 3.30
C THR A 161 5.73 0.13 3.25
N VAL A 162 6.51 0.86 2.45
CA VAL A 162 7.96 0.67 2.38
C VAL A 162 8.58 1.10 3.71
N VAL A 163 9.47 0.26 4.24
CA VAL A 163 10.20 0.52 5.47
C VAL A 163 11.71 0.48 5.22
N TYR A 164 12.43 1.32 5.94
CA TYR A 164 13.89 1.25 5.97
C TYR A 164 14.30 0.18 6.99
N PRO A 165 15.00 -0.90 6.59
CA PRO A 165 15.27 -2.06 7.45
C PRO A 165 16.38 -1.82 8.49
N LEU A 166 16.34 -0.66 9.16
CA LEU A 166 17.24 -0.29 10.23
C LEU A 166 16.77 -0.88 11.56
N ALA A 167 17.54 -1.81 12.10
CA ALA A 167 17.25 -2.46 13.37
C ALA A 167 17.68 -1.56 14.56
N THR A 168 16.79 -0.67 14.99
CA THR A 168 16.93 0.17 16.18
C THR A 168 15.58 0.38 16.87
N PRO A 169 15.52 0.49 18.21
CA PRO A 169 14.29 0.84 18.92
C PRO A 169 13.89 2.31 18.72
N GLU A 170 14.77 3.16 18.20
CA GLU A 170 14.46 4.57 17.97
C GLU A 170 13.54 4.75 16.75
N PRO A 171 12.45 5.54 16.86
CA PRO A 171 11.60 5.83 15.71
C PRO A 171 12.31 6.80 14.75
N LEU A 172 12.85 6.26 13.66
CA LEU A 172 13.55 7.02 12.63
C LEU A 172 12.87 6.84 11.27
N ALA A 173 12.80 7.91 10.48
CA ALA A 173 12.36 7.85 9.10
C ALA A 173 13.40 8.46 8.18
N ARG A 174 13.72 7.74 7.11
CA ARG A 174 14.58 8.25 6.06
C ARG A 174 13.75 9.12 5.13
N TYR A 175 14.17 10.37 4.99
CA TYR A 175 13.68 11.24 3.94
C TYR A 175 14.27 10.81 2.59
N MET A 176 13.41 10.52 1.62
CA MET A 176 13.80 10.07 0.29
C MET A 176 13.86 11.25 -0.68
N GLY A 177 12.74 11.97 -0.84
CA GLY A 177 12.64 13.15 -1.69
C GLY A 177 13.20 12.93 -3.10
N GLU A 178 13.08 11.71 -3.65
CA GLU A 178 13.69 11.32 -4.94
C GLU A 178 13.36 12.33 -6.03
N PRO A 179 14.24 12.56 -7.01
CA PRO A 179 14.21 13.75 -7.87
C PRO A 179 12.79 14.04 -8.39
N GLY A 180 12.23 15.17 -7.96
CA GLY A 180 10.85 15.55 -8.29
C GLY A 180 9.81 15.31 -7.19
N GLY A 181 10.06 14.50 -6.17
CA GLY A 181 9.17 14.29 -5.02
C GLY A 181 8.03 13.30 -5.29
N PHE A 182 8.35 12.10 -5.78
CA PHE A 182 7.38 11.01 -5.94
C PHE A 182 7.27 10.11 -4.69
N THR A 183 8.35 10.01 -3.92
CA THR A 183 8.43 9.23 -2.67
C THR A 183 9.10 10.09 -1.60
N TRP A 184 8.51 10.15 -0.41
CA TRP A 184 8.91 11.09 0.63
C TRP A 184 9.61 10.42 1.81
N TRP A 185 9.05 9.33 2.32
CA TRP A 185 9.46 8.77 3.62
C TRP A 185 9.58 7.26 3.60
N TYR A 186 10.71 6.73 4.09
CA TYR A 186 10.87 5.33 4.49
C TYR A 186 11.06 5.25 6.01
N PRO A 187 9.98 5.05 6.80
CA PRO A 187 10.10 4.83 8.23
C PRO A 187 10.81 3.50 8.52
N ASN A 188 11.58 3.41 9.59
CA ASN A 188 11.91 2.11 10.17
C ASN A 188 10.69 1.54 10.90
N ARG A 189 10.79 0.28 11.35
CA ARG A 189 9.70 -0.37 12.11
C ARG A 189 9.22 0.46 13.30
N ALA A 190 10.14 0.95 14.14
CA ALA A 190 9.80 1.73 15.33
C ALA A 190 9.05 3.03 14.98
N ALA A 191 9.44 3.73 13.91
CA ALA A 191 8.74 4.92 13.43
C ALA A 191 7.36 4.57 12.89
N PHE A 192 7.22 3.49 12.13
CA PHE A 192 5.93 3.09 11.58
C PHE A 192 4.93 2.72 12.70
N GLU A 193 5.37 1.93 13.69
CA GLU A 193 4.58 1.62 14.89
C GLU A 193 4.24 2.90 15.68
N ALA A 194 5.18 3.84 15.82
CA ALA A 194 4.94 5.12 16.50
C ALA A 194 3.93 6.01 15.76
N MET A 195 3.96 6.05 14.42
CA MET A 195 2.98 6.76 13.60
C MET A 195 1.58 6.17 13.75
N VAL A 196 1.45 4.83 13.71
CA VAL A 196 0.17 4.13 13.94
C VAL A 196 -0.37 4.45 15.33
N ARG A 197 0.47 4.37 16.38
CA ARG A 197 0.07 4.75 17.73
C ARG A 197 -0.40 6.21 17.81
N SER A 198 0.32 7.12 17.17
CA SER A 198 0.02 8.56 17.18
C SER A 198 -1.28 8.89 16.43
N ALA A 199 -1.68 8.06 15.47
CA ALA A 199 -2.95 8.18 14.77
C ALA A 199 -4.18 7.87 15.63
N GLY A 200 -4.00 7.26 16.82
CA GLY A 200 -5.07 7.03 17.78
C GLY A 200 -5.70 5.63 17.73
N PHE A 201 -5.06 4.66 17.08
CA PHE A 201 -5.48 3.26 17.19
C PHE A 201 -5.36 2.76 18.64
N ALA A 202 -6.32 1.93 19.06
CA ALA A 202 -6.37 1.37 20.42
C ALA A 202 -5.36 0.22 20.62
N GLY A 203 -5.03 -0.49 19.55
CA GLY A 203 -3.98 -1.50 19.54
C GLY A 203 -3.47 -1.78 18.13
N TRP A 204 -2.31 -2.44 18.05
CA TRP A 204 -1.70 -2.86 16.79
C TRP A 204 -0.77 -4.06 17.01
N GLU A 205 -0.47 -4.76 15.93
CA GLU A 205 0.57 -5.78 15.87
C GLU A 205 1.39 -5.63 14.59
N TRP A 206 2.67 -5.91 14.71
CA TRP A 206 3.56 -6.07 13.56
C TRP A 206 3.36 -7.47 12.98
N PHE A 207 2.81 -7.55 11.76
CA PHE A 207 2.46 -8.83 11.18
C PHE A 207 3.62 -9.44 10.38
N SER A 208 4.21 -8.67 9.46
CA SER A 208 5.25 -9.21 8.57
C SER A 208 6.19 -8.13 8.03
N GLU A 209 7.30 -8.61 7.47
CA GLU A 209 8.21 -7.84 6.63
C GLU A 209 8.60 -8.67 5.41
N PHE A 210 8.66 -8.07 4.23
CA PHE A 210 9.05 -8.76 3.00
C PHE A 210 9.61 -7.79 1.97
N ARG A 211 10.46 -8.29 1.08
CA ARG A 211 10.85 -7.56 -0.12
C ARG A 211 9.84 -7.83 -1.23
N LEU A 212 9.22 -6.77 -1.74
CA LEU A 212 8.30 -6.86 -2.88
C LEU A 212 9.13 -6.73 -4.15
N ASP A 213 9.41 -7.84 -4.81
CA ASP A 213 10.17 -7.83 -6.07
C ASP A 213 9.25 -7.44 -7.24
N TYR A 214 9.84 -6.83 -8.25
CA TYR A 214 9.13 -6.47 -9.49
C TYR A 214 8.76 -7.73 -10.26
N ALA A 215 7.74 -7.63 -11.11
CA ALA A 215 7.26 -8.77 -11.92
C ALA A 215 8.32 -9.32 -12.89
N ASP A 216 9.35 -8.53 -13.23
CA ASP A 216 10.49 -8.95 -14.05
C ASP A 216 11.60 -9.65 -13.25
N GLY A 217 11.40 -9.84 -11.94
CA GLY A 217 12.33 -10.50 -11.02
C GLY A 217 13.41 -9.57 -10.43
N GLN A 218 13.42 -8.28 -10.76
CA GLN A 218 14.34 -7.34 -10.12
C GLN A 218 13.96 -7.13 -8.63
N PRO A 219 14.96 -7.00 -7.74
CA PRO A 219 14.70 -6.67 -6.35
C PRO A 219 13.96 -5.33 -6.21
N GLY A 220 12.86 -5.33 -5.46
CA GLY A 220 12.14 -4.09 -5.15
C GLY A 220 12.28 -3.67 -3.69
N PRO A 221 11.46 -2.73 -3.21
CA PRO A 221 11.59 -2.19 -1.87
C PRO A 221 11.10 -3.15 -0.78
N TYR A 222 11.70 -3.02 0.40
CA TYR A 222 11.34 -3.73 1.61
C TYR A 222 10.10 -3.09 2.25
N HIS A 223 9.10 -3.91 2.55
CA HIS A 223 7.83 -3.50 3.11
C HIS A 223 7.66 -4.06 4.52
N GLY A 224 6.96 -3.29 5.35
CA GLY A 224 6.44 -3.73 6.65
C GLY A 224 4.92 -3.67 6.65
N VAL A 225 4.30 -4.58 7.39
CA VAL A 225 2.84 -4.66 7.53
C VAL A 225 2.44 -4.59 9.00
N ILE A 226 1.55 -3.64 9.31
CA ILE A 226 0.90 -3.51 10.61
C ILE A 226 -0.59 -3.83 10.46
N ARG A 227 -1.13 -4.58 11.41
CA ARG A 227 -2.58 -4.69 11.63
C ARG A 227 -2.93 -3.87 12.87
N ALA A 228 -3.76 -2.85 12.72
CA ALA A 228 -4.15 -1.92 13.78
C ALA A 228 -5.66 -1.91 13.97
N TRP A 229 -6.16 -1.60 15.17
CA TRP A 229 -7.59 -1.66 15.46
C TRP A 229 -8.06 -0.58 16.44
N ASN A 230 -9.35 -0.25 16.37
CA ASN A 230 -10.00 0.75 17.23
C ASN A 230 -10.74 0.14 18.43
N THR A 231 -10.89 -1.18 18.45
CA THR A 231 -11.53 -1.91 19.54
C THR A 231 -10.61 -2.00 20.77
N PRO A 232 -11.15 -2.11 22.00
CA PRO A 232 -10.31 -2.24 23.20
C PRO A 232 -9.48 -3.54 23.23
N GLN A 233 -9.93 -4.58 22.52
CA GLN A 233 -9.23 -5.86 22.35
C GLN A 233 -8.96 -6.11 20.87
N ARG A 234 -8.00 -7.00 20.58
CA ARG A 234 -7.74 -7.50 19.21
C ARG A 234 -9.06 -8.05 18.62
N PRO A 235 -9.51 -7.56 17.44
CA PRO A 235 -10.77 -8.01 16.84
C PRO A 235 -10.77 -9.50 16.51
N ALA A 236 -11.91 -10.17 16.71
CA ALA A 236 -12.11 -11.56 16.29
C ALA A 236 -12.02 -11.76 14.76
N LEU A 237 -12.12 -10.67 13.99
CA LEU A 237 -11.89 -10.67 12.54
C LEU A 237 -10.45 -11.09 12.18
N LEU A 238 -9.50 -10.93 13.10
CA LEU A 238 -8.14 -11.41 12.94
C LEU A 238 -7.99 -12.80 13.55
N ASP A 239 -7.71 -13.80 12.74
CA ASP A 239 -7.46 -15.18 13.18
C ASP A 239 -6.17 -15.22 14.04
N ASP A 240 -6.22 -15.89 15.19
CA ASP A 240 -5.06 -16.07 16.07
C ASP A 240 -4.03 -17.06 15.49
N SER A 241 -4.44 -17.87 14.51
CA SER A 241 -3.56 -18.78 13.78
C SER A 241 -2.89 -18.15 12.55
N ASP A 242 -3.20 -16.90 12.22
CA ASP A 242 -2.54 -16.19 11.12
C ASP A 242 -1.04 -16.06 11.41
N GLN A 243 -0.24 -16.60 10.51
CA GLN A 243 1.22 -16.48 10.56
C GLN A 243 1.73 -15.92 9.23
N PRO A 244 2.73 -15.02 9.26
CA PRO A 244 3.37 -14.58 8.03
C PRO A 244 4.06 -15.76 7.35
N PRO A 245 4.16 -15.77 6.00
CA PRO A 245 4.91 -16.79 5.28
C PRO A 245 6.35 -16.92 5.79
N THR A 246 6.87 -18.14 5.86
CA THR A 246 8.19 -18.43 6.45
C THR A 246 9.34 -18.18 5.47
N ASN A 247 9.05 -18.13 4.17
CA ASN A 247 10.00 -18.01 3.07
C ASN A 247 10.24 -16.56 2.61
N LEU A 248 9.82 -15.56 3.39
CA LEU A 248 10.01 -14.15 3.04
C LEU A 248 11.48 -13.74 3.14
N VAL A 249 11.96 -13.01 2.13
CA VAL A 249 13.29 -12.39 2.16
C VAL A 249 13.33 -11.37 3.30
N LYS A 250 14.36 -11.45 4.14
CA LYS A 250 14.61 -10.50 5.23
C LYS A 250 15.81 -9.64 4.89
N GLU A 251 15.66 -8.33 5.01
CA GLU A 251 16.75 -7.37 4.84
C GLU A 251 17.05 -6.68 6.17
N LYS A 252 18.33 -6.35 6.41
CA LYS A 252 18.77 -5.59 7.57
C LYS A 252 19.90 -4.64 7.14
N VAL A 253 19.85 -3.41 7.62
CA VAL A 253 20.89 -2.41 7.42
C VAL A 253 21.39 -1.92 8.78
N THR A 254 22.69 -1.66 8.88
CA THR A 254 23.33 -1.00 10.02
C THR A 254 23.88 0.35 9.59
N LEU A 255 23.71 1.36 10.43
CA LEU A 255 24.40 2.64 10.25
C LEU A 255 25.83 2.48 10.77
N SER A 256 26.84 2.60 9.92
CA SER A 256 28.24 2.65 10.34
C SER A 256 28.84 4.02 10.03
N ALA A 257 29.57 4.57 11.00
CA ALA A 257 30.36 5.78 10.81
C ALA A 257 31.70 5.40 10.16
N GLY A 258 31.72 5.21 8.84
CA GLY A 258 32.93 4.91 8.06
C GLY A 258 33.16 5.99 7.00
N GLY A 259 34.35 6.60 6.99
CA GLY A 259 34.70 7.75 6.16
C GLY A 259 34.53 7.55 4.65
N ALA A 260 34.23 8.67 3.97
CA ALA A 260 33.78 8.81 2.58
C ALA A 260 32.27 8.63 2.34
N GLY A 261 31.46 9.38 3.09
CA GLY A 261 30.03 9.56 2.80
C GLY A 261 29.15 8.37 3.19
N TRP A 262 27.88 8.65 3.45
CA TRP A 262 26.86 7.61 3.64
C TRP A 262 26.58 6.93 2.30
N LEU A 263 27.33 5.89 1.93
CA LEU A 263 26.91 4.96 0.89
C LEU A 263 25.72 4.17 1.44
N ASP A 264 24.52 4.49 0.97
CA ASP A 264 23.29 3.79 1.33
C ASP A 264 22.96 2.75 0.25
N PRO A 265 23.35 1.48 0.43
CA PRO A 265 23.08 0.42 -0.54
C PRO A 265 21.57 0.14 -0.71
N TYR A 266 20.70 0.64 0.16
CA TYR A 266 19.26 0.51 0.01
C TYR A 266 18.69 1.50 -1.03
N LYS A 267 19.21 2.73 -1.07
CA LYS A 267 18.84 3.72 -2.09
C LYS A 267 19.22 3.28 -3.51
N GLU A 268 20.36 2.61 -3.68
CA GLU A 268 20.78 2.12 -5.00
C GLU A 268 19.95 0.92 -5.50
N LYS A 269 19.33 0.16 -4.58
CA LYS A 269 18.49 -1.01 -4.91
C LYS A 269 17.07 -0.64 -5.29
N VAL A 270 16.51 0.42 -4.70
CA VAL A 270 15.13 0.85 -4.97
C VAL A 270 15.14 1.89 -6.08
N ARG A 271 15.03 1.44 -7.34
CA ARG A 271 14.67 2.32 -8.45
C ARG A 271 13.16 2.58 -8.39
N GLY A 272 12.74 3.84 -8.42
CA GLY A 272 11.32 4.21 -8.45
C GLY A 272 10.59 3.68 -9.69
N LEU A 273 9.28 3.53 -9.56
CA LEU A 273 8.31 3.07 -10.58
C LEU A 273 8.38 3.76 -11.95
N LEU A 274 9.00 4.93 -12.01
CA LEU A 274 9.08 5.78 -13.20
C LEU A 274 10.52 5.98 -13.70
N GLY A 275 11.50 5.21 -13.22
CA GLY A 275 12.92 5.42 -13.53
C GLY A 275 13.54 4.30 -14.39
N ARG A 276 13.38 4.40 -15.71
CA ARG A 276 14.47 4.10 -16.65
C ARG A 276 15.22 5.37 -16.96
#